data_AF-A0A8T1Y6Z1-F1
#
_entry.id   AF-A0A8T1Y6Z1-F1
#
_cell.length_a   1.000
_cell.length_b   1.000
_cell.length_c   1.000
_cell.angle_alpha   90.00
_cell.angle_beta   90.00
_cell.angle_gamma   90.00
#
_symmetry.space_group_name_H-M   'P 1'
#
loop_
_entity.id
_entity.type
_entity.pdbx_description
1 polymer ?
#
loop_
_entity_poly.entity_id
_entity_poly.type
_entity_poly.pdbx_seq_one_letter_code
_entity_poly.pdbx_strand_id
1 'polypeptide(L)'
;MRCTTLIMVSFLFIFLILSHVEESEAGAPPVDCWTEILFPGKCGFHGKKKCYKEMESKLKQRVLKCSCEDVKPDPKTPKDQHYCGCQRENPYECNF
;
A
#
# COMPACT_ATOMS: atom_id res chain seq x y z
N MET A 1 37.52 -8.92 41.16
CA MET A 1 36.07 -8.57 41.15
C MET A 1 35.76 -7.20 40.53
N ARG A 2 36.71 -6.53 39.84
CA ARG A 2 36.47 -5.25 39.14
C ARG A 2 36.11 -5.41 37.66
N CYS A 3 36.50 -6.51 37.04
CA CYS A 3 36.22 -6.78 35.63
C CYS A 3 34.75 -7.20 35.42
N THR A 4 34.19 -7.96 36.37
CA THR A 4 32.80 -8.45 36.30
C THR A 4 31.78 -7.31 36.31
N THR A 5 32.06 -6.26 37.10
CA THR A 5 31.22 -5.05 37.15
C THR A 5 31.31 -4.25 35.86
N LEU A 6 32.49 -4.12 35.24
CA LEU A 6 32.65 -3.43 33.96
C LEU A 6 31.93 -4.16 32.81
N ILE A 7 31.96 -5.49 32.82
CA ILE A 7 31.27 -6.31 31.82
C ILE A 7 29.74 -6.15 31.97
N MET A 8 29.20 -6.24 33.19
CA MET A 8 27.76 -6.00 33.43
C MET A 8 27.32 -4.61 32.96
N VAL A 9 28.09 -3.56 33.29
CA VAL A 9 27.78 -2.20 32.88
C VAL A 9 27.79 -2.06 31.37
N SER A 10 28.76 -2.66 30.68
CA SER A 10 28.82 -2.69 29.21
C SER A 10 27.59 -3.35 28.58
N PHE A 11 27.15 -4.49 29.12
CA PHE A 11 25.93 -5.15 28.67
C PHE A 11 24.69 -4.28 28.86
N LEU A 12 24.54 -3.63 30.01
CA LEU A 12 23.43 -2.71 30.27
C LEU A 12 23.40 -1.55 29.26
N PHE A 13 24.56 -0.99 28.91
CA PHE A 13 24.64 0.06 27.89
C PHE A 13 24.23 -0.44 26.49
N ILE A 14 24.65 -1.65 26.11
CA ILE A 14 24.25 -2.24 24.82
C ILE A 14 22.73 -2.48 24.77
N PHE A 15 22.14 -3.01 25.84
CA PHE A 15 20.68 -3.19 25.93
C PHE A 15 19.94 -1.85 25.85
N LEU A 16 20.42 -0.81 26.52
CA LEU A 16 19.82 0.53 26.43
C LEU A 16 19.87 1.11 25.01
N ILE A 17 20.98 0.90 24.28
CA ILE A 17 21.10 1.32 22.88
C ILE A 17 20.17 0.51 21.98
N LEU A 18 20.07 -0.81 22.17
CA LEU A 18 19.17 -1.67 21.40
C LEU A 18 17.69 -1.33 21.66
N SER A 19 17.30 -1.08 22.90
CA SER A 19 15.94 -0.67 23.26
C SER A 19 15.56 0.71 22.70
N HIS A 20 16.53 1.60 22.48
CA HIS A 20 16.27 2.91 21.84
C HIS A 20 16.25 2.83 20.30
N VAL A 21 16.79 1.75 19.71
CA VAL A 21 16.81 1.51 18.26
C VAL A 21 15.63 0.62 17.81
N GLU A 22 14.78 0.16 18.73
CA GLU A 22 13.61 -0.66 18.40
C GLU A 22 12.39 0.17 17.95
N GLU A 23 12.50 1.49 17.80
CA GLU A 23 11.40 2.35 17.33
C GLU A 23 11.58 2.93 15.92
N SER A 24 12.68 2.67 15.20
CA SER A 24 12.86 3.20 13.83
C SER A 24 12.54 2.23 12.69
N GLU A 25 12.33 0.95 12.98
CA GLU A 25 12.07 -0.08 11.93
C GLU A 25 10.71 -0.77 12.09
N ALA A 26 10.00 -0.59 13.22
CA ALA A 26 8.62 -1.04 13.39
C ALA A 26 7.65 -0.02 12.78
N GLY A 27 7.83 0.27 11.48
CA GLY A 27 6.85 1.04 10.72
C GLY A 27 5.47 0.44 10.93
N ALA A 28 4.51 1.29 11.30
CA ALA A 28 3.11 0.91 11.51
C ALA A 28 2.67 -0.14 10.46
N PRO A 29 1.87 -1.15 10.85
CA PRO A 29 1.47 -2.21 9.95
C PRO A 29 0.98 -1.57 8.65
N PRO A 30 1.49 -2.02 7.49
CA PRO A 30 1.18 -1.36 6.24
C PRO A 30 -0.34 -1.26 6.09
N VAL A 31 -0.84 -0.02 6.07
CA VAL A 31 -2.25 0.24 5.84
C VAL A 31 -2.59 -0.30 4.46
N ASP A 32 -3.73 -0.98 4.32
CA ASP A 32 -4.19 -1.48 3.02
C ASP A 32 -4.14 -0.35 1.99
N CYS A 33 -3.21 -0.47 1.03
CA CYS A 33 -2.95 0.55 0.04
C CYS A 33 -3.89 0.42 -1.15
N TRP A 34 -4.95 1.22 -1.17
CA TRP A 34 -5.90 1.26 -2.28
C TRP A 34 -5.59 2.42 -3.22
N THR A 35 -5.61 2.15 -4.52
CA THR A 35 -5.50 3.16 -5.57
C THR A 35 -6.70 3.09 -6.48
N GLU A 36 -7.33 4.24 -6.71
CA GLU A 36 -8.46 4.37 -7.61
C GLU A 36 -8.10 5.24 -8.81
N ILE A 37 -8.38 4.77 -10.02
CA ILE A 37 -8.18 5.52 -11.25
C ILE A 37 -9.41 5.38 -12.13
N LEU A 38 -9.75 6.47 -12.79
CA LEU A 38 -10.85 6.59 -13.73
C LEU A 38 -10.42 6.13 -15.13
N PHE A 39 -11.19 5.21 -15.73
CA PHE A 39 -10.99 4.71 -17.08
C PHE A 39 -12.21 4.95 -17.97
N PRO A 40 -12.02 5.10 -19.29
CA PRO A 40 -13.13 5.20 -20.22
C PRO A 40 -13.86 3.86 -20.42
N GLY A 41 -15.17 3.94 -20.66
CA GLY A 41 -16.07 2.80 -20.84
C GLY A 41 -16.78 2.40 -19.56
N LYS A 42 -17.45 1.24 -19.58
CA LYS A 42 -18.16 0.65 -18.44
C LYS A 42 -17.46 -0.58 -17.90
N CYS A 43 -17.74 -0.95 -16.67
CA CYS A 43 -17.34 -2.22 -16.07
C CYS A 43 -17.89 -3.40 -16.87
N GLY A 44 -19.21 -3.47 -17.04
CA GLY A 44 -19.86 -4.64 -17.64
C GLY A 44 -19.51 -5.96 -16.94
N PHE A 45 -19.73 -7.11 -17.61
CA PHE A 45 -19.54 -8.43 -17.01
C PHE A 45 -18.08 -8.79 -16.68
N HIS A 46 -17.12 -8.25 -17.44
CA HIS A 46 -15.69 -8.52 -17.26
C HIS A 46 -14.91 -7.33 -16.67
N GLY A 47 -15.60 -6.31 -16.13
CA GLY A 47 -15.00 -5.06 -15.67
C GLY A 47 -13.89 -5.26 -14.65
N LYS A 48 -14.12 -6.12 -13.66
CA LYS A 48 -13.10 -6.45 -12.66
C LYS A 48 -11.81 -6.98 -13.31
N LYS A 49 -11.90 -7.93 -14.24
CA LYS A 49 -10.72 -8.50 -14.93
C LYS A 49 -10.01 -7.47 -15.80
N LYS A 50 -10.77 -6.55 -16.41
CA LYS A 50 -10.23 -5.44 -17.18
C LYS A 50 -9.47 -4.46 -16.27
N CYS A 51 -10.08 -4.07 -15.15
CA CYS A 51 -9.45 -3.21 -14.13
C CYS A 51 -8.11 -3.77 -13.64
N TYR A 52 -8.01 -5.08 -13.37
CA TYR A 52 -6.73 -5.70 -13.00
C TYR A 52 -5.64 -5.39 -14.03
N LYS A 53 -5.89 -5.68 -15.31
CA LYS A 53 -4.90 -5.47 -16.37
C LYS A 53 -4.55 -4.00 -16.58
N GLU A 54 -5.55 -3.13 -16.56
CA GLU A 54 -5.35 -1.68 -16.75
C GLU A 54 -4.58 -1.08 -15.57
N MET A 55 -4.86 -1.52 -14.34
CA MET A 55 -4.14 -1.11 -13.14
C MET A 55 -2.71 -1.61 -13.09
N GLU A 56 -2.48 -2.89 -13.38
CA GLU A 56 -1.12 -3.43 -13.44
C GLU A 56 -0.28 -2.70 -14.49
N SER A 57 -0.87 -2.38 -15.65
CA SER A 57 -0.21 -1.61 -16.69
C SER A 57 0.06 -0.17 -16.26
N LYS A 58 -0.88 0.48 -15.56
CA LYS A 58 -0.78 1.88 -15.16
C LYS A 58 0.18 2.09 -13.98
N LEU A 59 0.09 1.22 -12.97
CA LEU A 59 0.90 1.28 -11.75
C LEU A 59 2.25 0.57 -11.91
N LYS A 60 2.44 -0.18 -12.99
CA LYS A 60 3.64 -0.99 -13.27
C LYS A 60 4.02 -1.94 -12.12
N GLN A 61 3.01 -2.40 -11.39
CA GLN A 61 3.14 -3.32 -10.26
C GLN A 61 1.92 -4.24 -10.22
N ARG A 62 2.04 -5.34 -9.48
CA ARG A 62 0.91 -6.25 -9.28
C ARG A 62 -0.09 -5.63 -8.30
N VAL A 63 -1.35 -6.01 -8.49
CA VAL A 63 -2.46 -5.64 -7.62
C VAL A 63 -3.14 -6.89 -7.10
N LEU A 64 -3.61 -6.84 -5.85
CA LEU A 64 -4.15 -8.00 -5.15
C LEU A 64 -5.66 -8.13 -5.36
N LYS A 65 -6.39 -7.05 -5.07
CA LYS A 65 -7.85 -7.01 -5.11
C LYS A 65 -8.29 -5.80 -5.91
N CYS A 66 -9.18 -5.98 -6.88
CA CYS A 66 -9.77 -4.87 -7.62
C CYS A 66 -11.30 -4.86 -7.53
N SER A 67 -11.84 -3.65 -7.51
CA SER A 67 -13.24 -3.31 -7.67
C SER A 67 -13.41 -2.50 -8.95
N CYS A 68 -14.62 -2.52 -9.49
CA CYS A 68 -14.99 -1.76 -10.68
C CYS A 68 -16.34 -1.12 -10.41
N GLU A 69 -16.42 0.21 -10.54
CA GLU A 69 -17.65 0.96 -10.30
C GLU A 69 -17.94 1.91 -11.47
N ASP A 70 -19.11 1.75 -12.09
CA ASP A 70 -19.53 2.61 -13.20
C ASP A 70 -19.84 4.03 -12.69
N VAL A 71 -19.29 5.04 -13.36
CA VAL A 71 -19.63 6.44 -13.07
C VAL A 71 -21.06 6.70 -13.51
N LYS A 72 -21.83 7.33 -12.62
CA LYS A 72 -23.22 7.71 -12.94
C LYS A 72 -23.22 8.62 -14.17
N PRO A 73 -24.08 8.37 -15.16
CA PRO A 73 -24.15 9.20 -16.35
C PRO A 73 -24.55 10.62 -15.97
N ASP A 74 -23.66 11.58 -16.21
CA ASP A 74 -23.92 13.01 -16.05
C ASP A 74 -24.25 13.61 -17.43
N PRO A 75 -25.31 14.45 -17.55
CA PRO A 75 -25.71 15.05 -18.82
C PRO A 75 -24.64 15.95 -19.46
N LYS A 76 -23.62 16.40 -18.71
CA LYS A 76 -22.49 17.19 -19.22
C LYS A 76 -21.31 16.32 -19.70
N THR A 77 -21.23 15.06 -19.26
CA THR A 77 -20.19 14.12 -19.68
C THR A 77 -20.85 12.87 -20.28
N PRO A 78 -21.22 12.90 -21.57
CA PRO A 78 -21.90 11.79 -22.24
C PRO A 78 -21.01 10.56 -22.47
N LYS A 79 -19.76 10.59 -22.00
CA LYS A 79 -18.83 9.47 -22.15
C LYS A 79 -18.97 8.56 -20.93
N ASP A 80 -19.24 7.29 -21.20
CA ASP A 80 -19.20 6.26 -20.18
C ASP A 80 -17.80 6.19 -19.56
N GLN A 81 -17.75 6.16 -18.24
CA GLN A 81 -16.53 6.04 -17.45
C GLN A 81 -16.77 5.08 -16.28
N HIS A 82 -15.70 4.50 -15.76
CA HIS A 82 -15.74 3.65 -14.58
C HIS A 82 -14.47 3.85 -13.74
N TYR A 83 -14.62 3.74 -12.43
CA TYR A 83 -13.52 3.68 -11.48
C TYR A 83 -13.02 2.24 -11.36
N CYS A 84 -11.70 2.10 -11.38
CA CYS A 84 -11.02 0.87 -10.98
C CYS A 84 -10.30 1.15 -9.67
N GLY A 85 -10.82 0.62 -8.56
CA GLY A 85 -10.19 0.69 -7.24
C GLY A 85 -9.45 -0.60 -6.94
N CYS A 86 -8.12 -0.57 -6.88
CA CYS A 86 -7.28 -1.74 -6.65
C CYS A 86 -6.34 -1.60 -5.45
N GLN A 87 -6.21 -2.68 -4.68
CA GLN A 87 -5.23 -2.83 -3.62
C GLN A 87 -3.87 -3.17 -4.22
N ARG A 88 -2.83 -2.38 -3.90
CA ARG A 88 -1.46 -2.64 -4.30
C ARG A 88 -0.87 -3.83 -3.55
N GLU A 89 0.05 -4.54 -4.19
CA GLU A 89 0.82 -5.60 -3.53
C GLU A 89 1.85 -5.03 -2.55
N ASN A 90 2.48 -3.89 -2.89
CA ASN A 90 3.42 -3.20 -2.01
C ASN A 90 2.74 -2.01 -1.30
N PRO A 91 2.39 -2.13 -0.01
CA PRO A 91 1.73 -1.07 0.73
C PRO A 91 2.64 0.12 1.09
N TYR A 92 3.96 -0.03 1.00
CA TYR A 92 4.91 1.05 1.28
C TYR A 92 5.08 2.06 0.13
N GLU A 93 4.61 1.71 -1.07
CA GLU A 93 4.64 2.56 -2.26
C GLU A 93 3.38 3.43 -2.42
N CYS A 94 2.55 3.54 -1.36
CA CYS A 94 1.31 4.30 -1.40
C CYS A 94 1.48 5.83 -1.28
N ASN A 95 2.71 6.32 -1.07
CA ASN A 95 2.99 7.74 -0.87
C ASN A 95 2.94 8.48 -2.22
N PHE A 96 2.05 9.47 -2.32
CA PHE A 96 1.94 10.43 -3.44
C PHE A 96 2.62 11.76 -3.08
#